data_AF-A0A6G3XVW2-F1
#
_entry.id   AF-A0A6G3XVW2-F1
#
_cell.length_a   1.000
_cell.length_b   1.000
_cell.length_c   1.000
_cell.angle_alpha   90.00
_cell.angle_beta   90.00
_cell.angle_gamma   90.00
#
_symmetry.space_group_name_H-M   'P 1'
#
loop_
_entity.id
_entity.type
_entity.pdbx_description
1 polymer ?
#
loop_
_entity_poly.entity_id
_entity_poly.type
_entity_poly.pdbx_seq_one_letter_code
_entity_poly.pdbx_strand_id
1 'polypeptide(L)'
;MSLRPRGTAAVALAVAAALSLSACGGGEDGDAAKSEAGGGKKAAVATGGKDFADAAKKTAAYGTDAGAGEFPRTVTHAMGKTEIKAAPKRVVVLDVGEFDNVVSLGLKPVGYAPSEGDAAIPSYLEKGAGEPKSVGTINSLNLEAIAGLRPDLILGSQLRAADKYDELSKIAPTVFSIRPGFTWKENYLLNAQALDRTKQAESALAAYEDKAKKLGDDIGADKPTVSMVRYMPDRLRLY
;
A
#
# COMPACT_ATOMS: atom_id res chain seq x y z
N MET A 1 31.94 41.48 58.89
CA MET A 1 31.09 41.71 57.69
C MET A 1 31.95 41.35 56.48
N SER A 2 31.80 40.15 55.92
CA SER A 2 30.89 39.82 54.80
C SER A 2 31.30 40.52 53.50
N LEU A 3 31.48 39.94 52.31
CA LEU A 3 31.62 38.58 51.75
C LEU A 3 32.17 38.83 50.31
N ARG A 4 32.88 37.86 49.73
CA ARG A 4 33.42 37.80 48.35
C ARG A 4 32.36 38.03 47.23
N PRO A 5 32.73 38.37 45.97
CA PRO A 5 33.12 37.34 44.98
C PRO A 5 34.30 37.70 44.04
N ARG A 6 34.93 36.63 43.55
CA ARG A 6 36.03 36.60 42.58
C ARG A 6 35.45 36.44 41.17
N GLY A 7 36.05 37.17 40.22
CA GLY A 7 35.73 37.16 38.79
C GLY A 7 36.10 35.86 38.08
N THR A 8 35.47 35.72 36.92
CA THR A 8 35.30 34.54 36.06
C THR A 8 36.53 34.09 35.25
N ALA A 9 36.45 32.80 34.91
CA ALA A 9 37.20 31.97 33.97
C ALA A 9 37.83 32.63 32.72
N ALA A 10 39.00 32.11 32.33
CA ALA A 10 39.21 31.34 31.09
C ALA A 10 40.72 31.30 30.73
N VAL A 11 41.30 30.12 30.59
CA VAL A 11 42.50 29.92 29.74
C VAL A 11 42.30 28.64 28.94
N ALA A 12 42.31 28.84 27.63
CA ALA A 12 42.21 27.85 26.58
C ALA A 12 43.49 27.00 26.48
N LEU A 13 43.32 25.73 26.11
CA LEU A 13 44.39 24.89 25.58
C LEU A 13 43.95 24.36 24.22
N ALA A 14 44.76 24.72 23.22
CA ALA A 14 44.61 24.42 21.82
C ALA A 14 44.98 22.96 21.50
N VAL A 15 44.25 22.32 20.58
CA VAL A 15 44.81 21.32 19.65
C VAL A 15 44.08 21.41 18.32
N ALA A 16 44.88 21.41 17.26
CA ALA A 16 44.56 21.64 15.85
C ALA A 16 43.78 20.50 15.17
N ALA A 17 43.06 20.83 14.11
CA ALA A 17 42.76 19.91 13.01
C ALA A 17 42.75 20.68 11.68
N ALA A 18 43.52 20.16 10.73
CA ALA A 18 43.89 20.78 9.47
C ALA A 18 42.72 20.87 8.48
N LEU A 19 42.69 21.97 7.74
CA LEU A 19 41.87 22.21 6.56
C LEU A 19 42.52 21.55 5.33
N SER A 20 41.73 20.79 4.57
CA SER A 20 41.99 20.53 3.16
C SER A 20 40.68 20.68 2.39
N LEU A 21 40.57 21.79 1.64
CA LEU A 21 39.54 22.05 0.64
C LEU A 21 39.86 21.29 -0.66
N SER A 22 38.84 20.70 -1.27
CA SER A 22 38.67 20.50 -2.73
C SER A 22 37.19 20.16 -2.96
N ALA A 23 36.35 21.10 -3.37
CA ALA A 23 36.11 21.58 -4.74
C ALA A 23 35.25 20.61 -5.57
N CYS A 24 34.08 21.10 -6.00
CA CYS A 24 33.06 20.41 -6.81
C CYS A 24 33.43 20.31 -8.30
N GLY A 25 32.91 19.24 -8.93
CA GLY A 25 32.74 19.02 -10.38
C GLY A 25 32.50 17.52 -10.57
N GLY A 26 31.51 16.97 -11.28
CA GLY A 26 30.61 17.43 -12.32
C GLY A 26 30.63 16.36 -13.43
N GLY A 27 29.54 15.63 -13.67
CA GLY A 27 29.27 14.89 -14.91
C GLY A 27 29.36 13.35 -14.93
N GLU A 28 28.20 12.74 -15.18
CA GLU A 28 27.88 11.57 -16.03
C GLU A 28 28.05 10.09 -15.60
N ASP A 29 27.07 9.34 -16.11
CA ASP A 29 26.59 7.98 -15.91
C ASP A 29 27.61 6.82 -15.91
N GLY A 30 27.29 5.80 -15.10
CA GLY A 30 27.90 4.49 -15.14
C GLY A 30 27.03 3.44 -14.48
N ASP A 31 26.19 2.78 -15.28
CA ASP A 31 25.45 1.56 -14.93
C ASP A 31 26.42 0.43 -14.57
N ALA A 32 26.24 -0.18 -13.40
CA ALA A 32 26.93 -1.42 -13.03
C ALA A 32 26.02 -2.26 -12.14
N ALA A 33 25.33 -3.20 -12.80
CA ALA A 33 24.65 -4.31 -12.16
C ALA A 33 25.60 -5.13 -11.27
N LYS A 34 25.17 -5.39 -10.04
CA LYS A 34 25.64 -6.55 -9.26
C LYS A 34 24.47 -7.21 -8.55
N SER A 35 24.17 -8.41 -9.01
CA SER A 35 23.31 -9.40 -8.38
C SER A 35 24.03 -10.00 -7.18
N GLU A 36 23.37 -10.05 -6.02
CA GLU A 36 23.61 -11.09 -5.02
C GLU A 36 22.27 -11.56 -4.45
N ALA A 37 22.09 -12.88 -4.46
CA ALA A 37 20.96 -13.59 -3.89
C ALA A 37 21.31 -14.09 -2.48
N GLY A 38 20.30 -14.11 -1.59
CA GLY A 38 20.23 -15.02 -0.44
C GLY A 38 20.35 -14.39 0.94
N GLY A 39 19.25 -14.42 1.72
CA GLY A 39 19.30 -14.25 3.16
C GLY A 39 18.07 -13.55 3.75
N GLY A 40 17.11 -14.33 4.25
CA GLY A 40 15.86 -13.85 4.83
C GLY A 40 16.06 -12.85 5.98
N LYS A 41 15.48 -11.66 5.82
CA LYS A 41 15.03 -10.77 6.88
C LYS A 41 13.68 -10.21 6.42
N LYS A 42 12.62 -10.32 7.24
CA LYS A 42 11.41 -9.49 7.03
C LYS A 42 11.91 -8.07 6.84
N ALA A 43 11.71 -7.51 5.65
CA ALA A 43 12.28 -6.24 5.26
C ALA A 43 12.02 -5.22 6.36
N ALA A 44 13.10 -4.60 6.86
CA ALA A 44 13.01 -3.40 7.65
C ALA A 44 12.05 -2.46 6.92
N VAL A 45 11.08 -1.91 7.67
CA VAL A 45 10.08 -0.96 7.17
C VAL A 45 10.77 -0.01 6.20
N ALA A 46 10.38 -0.06 4.93
CA ALA A 46 11.05 0.66 3.85
C ALA A 46 11.22 2.14 4.25
N THR A 47 12.47 2.56 4.41
CA THR A 47 12.87 3.95 4.60
C THR A 47 13.15 4.53 3.22
N GLY A 48 12.15 5.16 2.61
CA GLY A 48 12.36 5.96 1.39
C GLY A 48 11.54 5.53 0.16
N GLY A 49 11.18 6.52 -0.65
CA GLY A 49 10.16 6.44 -1.69
C GLY A 49 10.49 5.63 -2.94
N LYS A 50 11.75 5.22 -3.19
CA LYS A 50 12.11 4.49 -4.43
C LYS A 50 11.46 3.11 -4.51
N ASP A 51 11.53 2.31 -3.44
CA ASP A 51 10.92 0.98 -3.40
C ASP A 51 9.39 1.04 -3.51
N PHE A 52 8.78 2.11 -2.96
CA PHE A 52 7.35 2.36 -3.07
C PHE A 52 6.94 2.81 -4.49
N ALA A 53 7.74 3.66 -5.13
CA ALA A 53 7.52 4.10 -6.50
C ALA A 53 7.69 2.94 -7.50
N ASP A 54 8.67 2.07 -7.29
CA ASP A 54 8.86 0.87 -8.12
C ASP A 54 7.68 -0.10 -7.97
N ALA A 55 7.15 -0.27 -6.75
CA ALA A 55 5.93 -1.05 -6.53
C ALA A 55 4.72 -0.42 -7.23
N ALA A 56 4.55 0.91 -7.17
CA ALA A 56 3.47 1.60 -7.88
C ALA A 56 3.58 1.38 -9.39
N LYS A 57 4.76 1.62 -9.97
CA LYS A 57 5.02 1.43 -11.40
C LYS A 57 4.75 0.00 -11.85
N LYS A 58 5.16 -1.00 -11.07
CA LYS A 58 4.89 -2.42 -11.39
C LYS A 58 3.40 -2.75 -11.29
N THR A 59 2.71 -2.29 -10.25
CA THR A 59 1.26 -2.51 -10.13
C THR A 59 0.50 -1.82 -11.27
N ALA A 60 0.90 -0.62 -11.69
CA ALA A 60 0.29 0.09 -12.82
C ALA A 60 0.44 -0.64 -14.17
N ALA A 61 1.45 -1.50 -14.30
CA ALA A 61 1.66 -2.33 -15.50
C ALA A 61 0.79 -3.60 -15.51
N TYR A 62 0.11 -3.92 -14.41
CA TYR A 62 -0.85 -5.01 -14.33
C TYR A 62 -2.19 -4.62 -14.92
N GLY A 63 -3.01 -5.63 -15.25
CA GLY A 63 -4.38 -5.42 -15.66
C GLY A 63 -4.95 -6.52 -16.53
N THR A 64 -6.07 -6.20 -17.19
CA THR A 64 -6.90 -7.15 -17.94
C THR A 64 -6.67 -7.06 -19.44
N ASP A 65 -6.81 -8.19 -20.14
CA ASP A 65 -6.78 -8.27 -21.61
C ASP A 65 -8.13 -7.97 -22.28
N ALA A 66 -9.23 -8.00 -21.51
CA ALA A 66 -10.59 -7.78 -22.01
C ALA A 66 -11.12 -6.36 -21.79
N GLY A 67 -12.04 -5.94 -22.65
CA GLY A 67 -12.79 -4.69 -22.57
C GLY A 67 -13.90 -4.69 -21.50
N ALA A 68 -14.58 -3.55 -21.36
CA ALA A 68 -15.68 -3.39 -20.41
C ALA A 68 -16.85 -4.34 -20.75
N GLY A 69 -17.37 -5.06 -19.76
CA GLY A 69 -18.44 -6.05 -19.94
C GLY A 69 -18.01 -7.39 -20.53
N GLU A 70 -16.75 -7.55 -20.97
CA GLU A 70 -16.28 -8.76 -21.64
C GLU A 70 -15.79 -9.82 -20.65
N PHE A 71 -16.20 -11.07 -20.90
CA PHE A 71 -15.78 -12.25 -20.15
C PHE A 71 -15.67 -13.47 -21.10
N PRO A 72 -14.77 -14.43 -20.85
CA PRO A 72 -13.78 -14.45 -19.77
C PRO A 72 -12.74 -13.35 -19.93
N ARG A 73 -12.12 -12.92 -18.83
CA ARG A 73 -11.03 -11.94 -18.84
C ARG A 73 -9.84 -12.45 -18.05
N THR A 74 -8.64 -12.27 -18.57
CA THR A 74 -7.40 -12.64 -17.90
C THR A 74 -6.78 -11.42 -17.25
N VAL A 75 -6.73 -11.41 -15.93
CA VAL A 75 -6.05 -10.37 -15.16
C VAL A 75 -4.61 -10.80 -14.91
N THR A 76 -3.65 -10.04 -15.44
CA THR A 76 -2.24 -10.12 -15.03
C THR A 76 -2.07 -9.34 -13.72
N HIS A 77 -1.43 -9.92 -12.71
CA HIS A 77 -1.25 -9.34 -11.38
C HIS A 77 0.03 -9.87 -10.71
N ALA A 78 0.27 -9.52 -9.44
CA ALA A 78 1.55 -9.76 -8.77
C ALA A 78 1.97 -11.24 -8.61
N MET A 79 1.04 -12.19 -8.81
CA MET A 79 1.30 -13.63 -8.70
C MET A 79 1.17 -14.36 -10.05
N GLY A 80 1.00 -13.64 -11.16
CA GLY A 80 0.89 -14.23 -12.49
C GLY A 80 -0.37 -13.77 -13.22
N LYS A 81 -1.11 -14.72 -13.79
CA LYS A 81 -2.33 -14.46 -14.56
C LYS A 81 -3.49 -15.29 -14.00
N THR A 82 -4.64 -14.65 -13.85
CA THR A 82 -5.87 -15.27 -13.36
C THR A 82 -7.00 -15.03 -14.35
N GLU A 83 -7.62 -16.10 -14.84
CA GLU A 83 -8.83 -16.02 -15.65
C GLU A 83 -10.06 -15.86 -14.76
N ILE A 84 -10.87 -14.85 -15.03
CA ILE A 84 -12.17 -14.61 -14.41
C ILE A 84 -13.23 -14.88 -15.47
N LYS A 85 -14.05 -15.91 -15.25
CA LYS A 85 -14.98 -16.44 -16.27
C LYS A 85 -16.25 -15.63 -16.47
N ALA A 86 -16.65 -14.86 -15.47
CA ALA A 86 -17.87 -14.05 -15.48
C ALA A 86 -17.74 -12.91 -14.47
N ALA A 87 -18.62 -11.90 -14.58
CA ALA A 87 -18.67 -10.79 -13.63
C ALA A 87 -18.79 -11.29 -12.18
N PRO A 88 -17.81 -10.98 -11.30
CA PRO A 88 -17.81 -11.44 -9.91
C PRO A 88 -19.03 -10.95 -9.14
N LYS A 89 -19.61 -11.84 -8.33
CA LYS A 89 -20.77 -11.58 -7.46
C LYS A 89 -20.50 -11.90 -5.99
N ARG A 90 -19.51 -12.74 -5.72
CA ARG A 90 -19.14 -13.25 -4.39
C ARG A 90 -17.67 -12.99 -4.14
N VAL A 91 -17.37 -11.73 -3.81
CA VAL A 91 -15.99 -11.28 -3.61
C VAL A 91 -15.58 -11.46 -2.15
N VAL A 92 -14.44 -12.09 -1.92
CA VAL A 92 -13.75 -12.09 -0.63
C VAL A 92 -12.55 -11.16 -0.71
N VAL A 93 -12.37 -10.30 0.29
CA VAL A 93 -11.25 -9.37 0.38
C VAL A 93 -10.39 -9.67 1.61
N LEU A 94 -9.08 -9.72 1.40
CA LEU A 94 -8.11 -10.20 2.39
C LEU A 94 -7.36 -9.08 3.12
N ASP A 95 -7.73 -7.82 2.89
CA ASP A 95 -7.12 -6.64 3.54
C ASP A 95 -8.10 -5.45 3.49
N VAL A 96 -7.81 -4.43 4.30
CA VAL A 96 -8.65 -3.24 4.51
C VAL A 96 -8.75 -2.40 3.24
N GLY A 97 -7.63 -2.19 2.54
CA GLY A 97 -7.63 -1.39 1.29
C GLY A 97 -8.43 -2.05 0.17
N GLU A 98 -8.34 -3.37 0.02
CA GLU A 98 -9.17 -4.12 -0.91
C GLU A 98 -10.66 -4.06 -0.54
N PHE A 99 -10.99 -4.03 0.75
CA PHE A 99 -12.36 -3.82 1.24
C PHE A 99 -12.90 -2.44 0.87
N ASP A 100 -12.14 -1.36 1.13
CA ASP A 100 -12.42 0.00 0.66
C ASP A 100 -12.70 0.05 -0.85
N ASN A 101 -11.84 -0.61 -1.63
CA ASN A 101 -11.94 -0.64 -3.08
C ASN A 101 -13.25 -1.28 -3.54
N VAL A 102 -13.58 -2.47 -3.01
CA VAL A 102 -14.80 -3.20 -3.43
C VAL A 102 -16.07 -2.44 -3.04
N VAL A 103 -16.12 -1.89 -1.82
CA VAL A 103 -17.29 -1.16 -1.33
C VAL A 103 -17.50 0.15 -2.09
N SER A 104 -16.44 0.92 -2.33
CA SER A 104 -16.52 2.18 -3.11
C SER A 104 -16.89 1.95 -4.58
N LEU A 105 -16.57 0.78 -5.14
CA LEU A 105 -17.00 0.34 -6.47
C LEU A 105 -18.45 -0.20 -6.48
N GLY A 106 -19.16 -0.14 -5.35
CA GLY A 106 -20.58 -0.46 -5.23
C GLY A 106 -20.88 -1.96 -5.07
N LEU A 107 -19.87 -2.77 -4.74
CA LEU A 107 -20.07 -4.19 -4.44
C LEU A 107 -20.07 -4.44 -2.93
N LYS A 108 -20.81 -5.47 -2.52
CA LYS A 108 -20.86 -5.96 -1.13
C LYS A 108 -20.00 -7.23 -1.03
N PRO A 109 -18.84 -7.20 -0.35
CA PRO A 109 -18.04 -8.40 -0.12
C PRO A 109 -18.83 -9.44 0.67
N VAL A 110 -18.62 -10.72 0.37
CA VAL A 110 -19.19 -11.82 1.18
C VAL A 110 -18.26 -12.20 2.34
N GLY A 111 -16.98 -11.85 2.25
CA GLY A 111 -16.00 -12.08 3.30
C GLY A 111 -14.95 -10.97 3.38
N TYR A 112 -14.49 -10.69 4.59
CA TYR A 112 -13.51 -9.64 4.90
C TYR A 112 -12.52 -10.10 5.98
N ALA A 113 -11.22 -9.85 5.74
CA ALA A 113 -10.16 -10.00 6.73
C ALA A 113 -9.77 -8.63 7.31
N PRO A 114 -10.28 -8.25 8.51
CA PRO A 114 -9.90 -7.02 9.18
C PRO A 114 -8.47 -7.02 9.74
N SER A 115 -8.02 -5.85 10.20
CA SER A 115 -6.79 -5.72 10.98
C SER A 115 -6.92 -6.41 12.33
N GLU A 116 -5.79 -6.87 12.90
CA GLU A 116 -5.79 -7.47 14.23
C GLU A 116 -6.29 -6.47 15.29
N GLY A 117 -7.13 -6.95 16.19
CA GLY A 117 -7.65 -6.15 17.30
C GLY A 117 -8.77 -5.16 16.92
N ASP A 118 -9.13 -5.06 15.64
CA ASP A 118 -10.23 -4.21 15.18
C ASP A 118 -11.05 -4.92 14.10
N ALA A 119 -12.06 -5.68 14.55
CA ALA A 119 -12.94 -6.44 13.68
C ALA A 119 -14.10 -5.60 13.09
N ALA A 120 -14.20 -4.31 13.46
CA ALA A 120 -15.30 -3.48 13.02
C ALA A 120 -15.16 -3.14 11.53
N ILE A 121 -16.31 -3.02 10.86
CA ILE A 121 -16.36 -2.36 9.56
C ILE A 121 -16.10 -0.87 9.81
N PRO A 122 -15.20 -0.21 9.05
CA PRO A 122 -15.02 1.22 9.18
C PRO A 122 -16.35 1.95 8.97
N SER A 123 -16.70 2.87 9.86
CA SER A 123 -18.02 3.52 9.90
C SER A 123 -18.41 4.22 8.59
N TYR A 124 -17.41 4.72 7.85
CA TYR A 124 -17.62 5.35 6.55
C TYR A 124 -18.01 4.35 5.42
N LEU A 125 -17.87 3.04 5.64
CA LEU A 125 -18.23 1.98 4.72
C LEU A 125 -19.50 1.21 5.12
N GLU A 126 -19.99 1.32 6.36
CA GLU A 126 -21.10 0.50 6.89
C GLU A 126 -22.32 0.46 5.96
N LYS A 127 -22.71 1.62 5.40
CA LYS A 127 -23.87 1.71 4.49
C LYS A 127 -23.70 0.93 3.19
N GLY A 128 -22.46 0.81 2.70
CA GLY A 128 -22.14 0.17 1.43
C GLY A 128 -21.64 -1.27 1.56
N ALA A 129 -21.07 -1.62 2.72
CA ALA A 129 -20.39 -2.88 2.95
C ALA A 129 -21.30 -4.11 2.98
N GLY A 130 -22.55 -3.96 3.40
CA GLY A 130 -23.39 -5.09 3.76
C GLY A 130 -22.90 -5.77 5.03
N GLU A 131 -23.03 -7.11 5.09
CA GLU A 131 -22.68 -7.92 6.27
C GLU A 131 -21.66 -9.02 5.91
N PRO A 132 -20.43 -8.66 5.50
CA PRO A 132 -19.39 -9.63 5.18
C PRO A 132 -19.09 -10.52 6.39
N LYS A 133 -18.84 -11.81 6.15
CA LYS A 133 -18.36 -12.70 7.21
C LYS A 133 -16.87 -12.50 7.42
N SER A 134 -16.42 -12.58 8.68
CA SER A 134 -14.99 -12.61 8.95
C SER A 134 -14.36 -13.86 8.33
N VAL A 135 -13.21 -13.67 7.68
CA VAL A 135 -12.39 -14.76 7.13
C VAL A 135 -11.02 -14.82 7.82
N GLY A 136 -10.97 -14.49 9.11
CA GLY A 136 -9.74 -14.31 9.87
C GLY A 136 -9.29 -12.85 9.89
N THR A 137 -7.98 -12.61 9.94
CA THR A 137 -7.38 -11.26 9.92
C THR A 137 -6.31 -11.14 8.85
N ILE A 138 -5.87 -9.93 8.56
CA ILE A 138 -4.83 -9.64 7.56
C ILE A 138 -3.51 -10.41 7.76
N ASN A 139 -3.19 -10.83 9.00
CA ASN A 139 -2.02 -11.66 9.31
C ASN A 139 -2.37 -13.13 9.62
N SER A 140 -3.65 -13.50 9.69
CA SER A 140 -4.10 -14.85 10.04
C SER A 140 -5.40 -15.20 9.32
N LEU A 141 -5.29 -15.53 8.04
CA LEU A 141 -6.42 -15.90 7.20
C LEU A 141 -7.00 -17.27 7.60
N ASN A 142 -8.32 -17.39 7.55
CA ASN A 142 -9.05 -18.65 7.75
C ASN A 142 -9.50 -19.21 6.40
N LEU A 143 -8.71 -20.12 5.81
CA LEU A 143 -8.98 -20.72 4.50
C LEU A 143 -10.29 -21.51 4.45
N GLU A 144 -10.67 -22.17 5.53
CA GLU A 144 -11.94 -22.91 5.61
C GLU A 144 -13.14 -21.96 5.55
N ALA A 145 -13.07 -20.83 6.27
CA ALA A 145 -14.09 -19.80 6.20
C ALA A 145 -14.17 -19.19 4.79
N ILE A 146 -13.04 -18.94 4.14
CA ILE A 146 -12.99 -18.45 2.75
C ILE A 146 -13.67 -19.46 1.81
N ALA A 147 -13.30 -20.74 1.90
CA ALA A 147 -13.88 -21.80 1.07
C ALA A 147 -15.38 -21.97 1.31
N GLY A 148 -15.82 -21.93 2.58
CA GLY A 148 -17.23 -22.03 2.96
C GLY A 148 -18.11 -20.92 2.39
N LEU A 149 -17.54 -19.74 2.12
CA LEU A 149 -18.23 -18.64 1.46
C LEU A 149 -18.41 -18.85 -0.05
N ARG A 150 -17.74 -19.85 -0.67
CA ARG A 150 -17.79 -20.11 -2.12
C ARG A 150 -17.62 -18.82 -2.94
N PRO A 151 -16.48 -18.12 -2.80
CA PRO A 151 -16.23 -16.91 -3.58
C PRO A 151 -16.10 -17.23 -5.07
N ASP A 152 -16.37 -16.23 -5.91
CA ASP A 152 -16.05 -16.26 -7.34
C ASP A 152 -14.87 -15.33 -7.70
N LEU A 153 -14.38 -14.57 -6.72
CA LEU A 153 -13.15 -13.79 -6.78
C LEU A 153 -12.59 -13.57 -5.37
N ILE A 154 -11.27 -13.69 -5.23
CA ILE A 154 -10.52 -13.33 -4.02
C ILE A 154 -9.55 -12.19 -4.36
N LEU A 155 -9.58 -11.12 -3.57
CA LEU A 155 -8.70 -9.96 -3.72
C LEU A 155 -7.78 -9.81 -2.50
N GLY A 156 -6.50 -9.54 -2.74
CA GLY A 156 -5.52 -9.35 -1.68
C GLY A 156 -4.21 -8.74 -2.18
N SER A 157 -3.13 -8.96 -1.43
CA SER A 157 -1.79 -8.51 -1.82
C SER A 157 -0.72 -9.56 -1.58
N GLN A 158 0.28 -9.57 -2.47
CA GLN A 158 1.46 -10.43 -2.37
C GLN A 158 2.17 -10.22 -1.03
N LEU A 159 2.33 -8.97 -0.58
CA LEU A 159 2.99 -8.67 0.69
C LEU A 159 2.38 -9.41 1.89
N ARG A 160 1.06 -9.65 1.88
CA ARG A 160 0.36 -10.25 3.04
C ARG A 160 0.10 -11.74 2.92
N ALA A 161 -0.21 -12.21 1.72
CA ALA A 161 -0.80 -13.53 1.55
C ALA A 161 -0.14 -14.37 0.44
N ALA A 162 1.06 -13.99 -0.02
CA ALA A 162 1.76 -14.75 -1.08
C ALA A 162 1.98 -16.23 -0.71
N ASP A 163 2.27 -16.52 0.56
CA ASP A 163 2.45 -17.88 1.09
C ASP A 163 1.16 -18.73 1.05
N LYS A 164 0.00 -18.07 0.90
CA LYS A 164 -1.33 -18.69 0.81
C LYS A 164 -1.93 -18.65 -0.60
N TYR A 165 -1.23 -18.07 -1.58
CA TYR A 165 -1.77 -17.86 -2.93
C TYR A 165 -2.23 -19.15 -3.61
N ASP A 166 -1.44 -20.23 -3.52
CA ASP A 166 -1.76 -21.51 -4.16
C ASP A 166 -3.00 -22.17 -3.52
N GLU A 167 -3.17 -22.02 -2.22
CA GLU A 167 -4.34 -22.54 -1.49
C GLU A 167 -5.59 -21.72 -1.85
N LEU A 168 -5.47 -20.39 -1.90
CA LEU A 168 -6.55 -19.47 -2.29
C LEU A 168 -6.98 -19.66 -3.75
N SER A 169 -6.02 -19.86 -4.66
CA SER A 169 -6.29 -20.07 -6.09
C SER A 169 -7.01 -21.39 -6.39
N LYS A 170 -6.92 -22.38 -5.48
CA LYS A 170 -7.74 -23.61 -5.54
C LYS A 170 -9.19 -23.36 -5.10
N ILE A 171 -9.45 -22.30 -4.33
CA ILE A 171 -10.79 -21.95 -3.86
C ILE A 171 -11.53 -21.14 -4.94
N ALA A 172 -10.90 -20.09 -5.47
CA ALA A 172 -11.49 -19.21 -6.49
C ALA A 172 -10.40 -18.43 -7.27
N PRO A 173 -10.73 -17.83 -8.42
CA PRO A 173 -9.86 -16.85 -9.08
C PRO A 173 -9.32 -15.83 -8.07
N THR A 174 -8.00 -15.68 -7.99
CA THR A 174 -7.34 -14.88 -6.95
C THR A 174 -6.43 -13.83 -7.60
N VAL A 175 -6.70 -12.55 -7.35
CA VAL A 175 -5.93 -11.42 -7.91
C VAL A 175 -5.26 -10.65 -6.79
N PHE A 176 -3.93 -10.54 -6.87
CA PHE A 176 -3.12 -9.86 -5.87
C PHE A 176 -2.41 -8.63 -6.42
N SER A 177 -2.55 -7.51 -5.70
CA SER A 177 -1.64 -6.37 -5.80
C SER A 177 -0.26 -6.72 -5.21
N ILE A 178 0.76 -5.88 -5.42
CA ILE A 178 2.08 -6.12 -4.80
C ILE A 178 2.01 -5.91 -3.28
N ARG A 179 1.40 -4.81 -2.86
CA ARG A 179 1.37 -4.36 -1.46
C ARG A 179 0.24 -3.36 -1.24
N PRO A 180 -0.27 -3.22 -0.01
CA PRO A 180 -1.17 -2.12 0.36
C PRO A 180 -0.39 -0.81 0.63
N GLY A 181 -1.11 0.28 0.87
CA GLY A 181 -0.54 1.58 1.27
C GLY A 181 -0.29 2.50 0.09
N PHE A 182 0.96 2.95 -0.11
CA PHE A 182 1.30 3.98 -1.11
C PHE A 182 0.72 3.74 -2.52
N THR A 183 0.65 2.49 -2.97
CA THR A 183 0.18 2.08 -4.31
C THR A 183 -1.35 1.96 -4.42
N TRP A 184 -2.10 2.62 -3.53
CA TRP A 184 -3.55 2.40 -3.42
C TRP A 184 -4.30 2.74 -4.70
N LYS A 185 -3.86 3.74 -5.48
CA LYS A 185 -4.50 4.14 -6.74
C LYS A 185 -4.36 3.03 -7.78
N GLU A 186 -3.17 2.46 -7.91
CA GLU A 186 -2.89 1.36 -8.82
C GLU A 186 -3.62 0.08 -8.37
N ASN A 187 -3.65 -0.19 -7.07
CA ASN A 187 -4.42 -1.31 -6.52
C ASN A 187 -5.93 -1.13 -6.78
N TYR A 188 -6.45 0.10 -6.67
CA TYR A 188 -7.85 0.42 -6.93
C TYR A 188 -8.22 0.14 -8.39
N LEU A 189 -7.39 0.55 -9.34
CA LEU A 189 -7.56 0.25 -10.76
C LEU A 189 -7.46 -1.26 -11.06
N LEU A 190 -6.48 -1.96 -10.48
CA LEU A 190 -6.34 -3.41 -10.65
C LEU A 190 -7.58 -4.17 -10.15
N ASN A 191 -8.05 -3.82 -8.95
CA ASN A 191 -9.27 -4.40 -8.40
C ASN A 191 -10.48 -4.08 -9.28
N ALA A 192 -10.59 -2.83 -9.77
CA ALA A 192 -11.68 -2.44 -10.65
C ALA A 192 -11.67 -3.21 -11.98
N GLN A 193 -10.50 -3.50 -12.55
CA GLN A 193 -10.39 -4.31 -13.77
C GLN A 193 -10.86 -5.74 -13.54
N ALA A 194 -10.50 -6.35 -12.40
CA ALA A 194 -10.98 -7.67 -12.01
C ALA A 194 -12.51 -7.71 -11.78
N LEU A 195 -13.08 -6.60 -11.28
CA LEU A 195 -14.51 -6.47 -10.95
C LEU A 195 -15.38 -5.96 -12.11
N ASP A 196 -14.78 -5.64 -13.26
CA ASP A 196 -15.45 -4.94 -14.37
C ASP A 196 -16.06 -3.59 -13.95
N ARG A 197 -15.25 -2.77 -13.28
CA ARG A 197 -15.60 -1.43 -12.79
C ARG A 197 -14.60 -0.35 -13.17
N THR A 198 -13.75 -0.60 -14.18
CA THR A 198 -12.68 0.32 -14.60
C THR A 198 -13.19 1.75 -14.82
N LYS A 199 -14.29 1.95 -15.56
CA LYS A 199 -14.87 3.29 -15.80
C LYS A 199 -15.27 4.02 -14.51
N GLN A 200 -15.83 3.30 -13.54
CA GLN A 200 -16.20 3.88 -12.25
C GLN A 200 -14.95 4.27 -11.45
N ALA A 201 -13.93 3.41 -11.45
CA ALA A 201 -12.67 3.68 -10.77
C ALA A 201 -11.91 4.88 -11.36
N GLU A 202 -11.82 4.95 -12.69
CA GLU A 202 -11.20 6.07 -13.42
C GLU A 202 -11.90 7.39 -13.11
N SER A 203 -13.24 7.40 -13.12
CA SER A 203 -14.04 8.58 -12.78
C SER A 203 -13.83 9.01 -11.32
N ALA A 204 -13.82 8.05 -10.37
CA ALA A 204 -13.58 8.33 -8.96
C ALA A 204 -12.16 8.86 -8.72
N LEU A 205 -11.16 8.30 -9.40
CA LEU A 205 -9.78 8.78 -9.33
C LEU A 205 -9.62 10.16 -9.93
N ALA A 206 -10.22 10.43 -11.09
CA ALA A 206 -10.20 11.77 -11.68
C ALA A 206 -10.81 12.82 -10.73
N ALA A 207 -11.97 12.52 -10.13
CA ALA A 207 -12.60 13.39 -9.14
C ALA A 207 -11.73 13.60 -7.88
N TYR A 208 -11.01 12.56 -7.45
CA TYR A 208 -10.06 12.67 -6.36
C TYR A 208 -8.88 13.59 -6.70
N GLU A 209 -8.29 13.43 -7.90
CA GLU A 209 -7.16 14.26 -8.36
C GLU A 209 -7.58 15.72 -8.52
N ASP A 210 -8.76 15.99 -9.06
CA ASP A 210 -9.30 17.34 -9.19
C ASP A 210 -9.46 18.01 -7.81
N LYS A 211 -9.98 17.26 -6.83
CA LYS A 211 -10.12 17.75 -5.46
C LYS A 211 -8.76 17.99 -4.80
N ALA A 212 -7.81 17.10 -5.00
CA ALA A 212 -6.45 17.23 -4.46
C ALA A 212 -5.72 18.44 -5.06
N LYS A 213 -5.84 18.65 -6.38
CA LYS A 213 -5.30 19.82 -7.07
C LYS A 213 -5.93 21.10 -6.54
N LYS A 214 -7.27 21.15 -6.47
CA LYS A 214 -7.98 22.31 -5.92
C LYS A 214 -7.53 22.64 -4.49
N LEU A 215 -7.38 21.64 -3.62
CA LEU A 215 -6.86 21.86 -2.27
C LEU A 215 -5.44 22.44 -2.30
N GLY A 216 -4.58 21.93 -3.19
CA GLY A 216 -3.23 22.45 -3.39
C GLY A 216 -3.21 23.92 -3.84
N ASP A 217 -4.14 24.31 -4.71
CA ASP A 217 -4.32 25.70 -5.16
C ASP A 217 -4.86 26.58 -4.03
N ASP A 218 -5.84 26.10 -3.26
CA ASP A 218 -6.47 26.82 -2.14
C ASP A 218 -5.50 27.07 -0.96
N ILE A 219 -4.50 26.19 -0.75
CA ILE A 219 -3.43 26.40 0.24
C ILE A 219 -2.48 27.54 -0.18
N GLY A 220 -2.33 27.78 -1.48
CA GLY A 220 -1.46 28.83 -2.01
C GLY A 220 0.04 28.54 -1.90
N ALA A 221 0.84 29.61 -1.93
CA ALA A 221 2.30 29.53 -1.98
C ALA A 221 2.93 29.09 -0.64
N ASP A 222 2.28 29.38 0.49
CA ASP A 222 2.80 29.14 1.84
C ASP A 222 2.47 27.72 2.33
N LYS A 223 2.94 26.71 1.57
CA LYS A 223 2.68 25.29 1.88
C LYS A 223 3.40 24.88 3.17
N PRO A 224 2.70 24.30 4.16
CA PRO A 224 3.34 23.85 5.39
C PRO A 224 4.22 22.62 5.12
N THR A 225 5.28 22.46 5.92
CA THR A 225 5.99 21.19 5.99
C THR A 225 5.18 20.23 6.85
N VAL A 226 4.87 19.05 6.30
CA VAL A 226 4.06 18.03 6.99
C VAL A 226 4.94 16.81 7.33
N SER A 227 4.82 16.32 8.56
CA SER A 227 5.46 15.09 9.02
C SER A 227 4.41 14.17 9.61
N MET A 228 4.24 12.98 9.03
CA MET A 228 3.26 11.99 9.49
C MET A 228 3.93 11.00 10.45
N VAL A 229 3.74 11.19 11.75
CA VAL A 229 4.32 10.33 12.79
C VAL A 229 3.24 9.45 13.41
N ARG A 230 3.49 8.15 13.45
CA ARG A 230 2.65 7.17 14.13
C ARG A 230 3.39 6.58 15.33
N TYR A 231 2.70 6.58 16.47
CA TYR A 231 3.11 5.88 17.67
C TYR A 231 2.65 4.43 17.62
N MET A 232 3.57 3.49 17.80
CA MET A 232 3.29 2.05 17.93
C MET A 232 3.86 1.57 19.28
N PRO A 233 3.40 0.42 19.82
CA PRO A 233 3.75 0.00 21.18
C PRO A 233 5.26 -0.01 21.50
N ASP A 234 6.11 -0.29 20.50
CA ASP A 234 7.55 -0.47 20.64
C ASP A 234 8.41 0.53 19.84
N ARG A 235 7.80 1.40 19.01
CA ARG A 235 8.53 2.28 18.10
C ARG A 235 7.69 3.44 17.56
N LEU A 236 8.37 4.46 17.06
CA LEU A 236 7.78 5.45 16.16
C LEU A 236 7.92 4.99 14.71
N ARG A 237 6.95 5.36 13.88
CA ARG A 237 7.04 5.27 12.43
C ARG A 237 6.80 6.64 11.83
N LEU A 238 7.76 7.11 11.06
CA LEU A 238 7.57 8.20 10.11
C LEU A 238 7.05 7.59 8.80
N TYR A 239 6.00 8.18 8.24
CA TYR A 239 5.47 7.86 6.92
C TYR A 239 5.99 8.85 5.88
#